data_AF-A0A7Y2GLQ7-F1
#
_entry.id   AF-A0A7Y2GLQ7-F1
#
_cell.length_a   1.000
_cell.length_b   1.000
_cell.length_c   1.000
_cell.angle_alpha   90.00
_cell.angle_beta   90.00
_cell.angle_gamma   90.00
#
_symmetry.space_group_name_H-M   'P 1'
#
loop_
_entity.id
_entity.type
_entity.pdbx_description
1 polymer ?
#
loop_
_entity_poly.entity_id
_entity_poly.type
_entity_poly.pdbx_seq_one_letter_code
_entity_poly.pdbx_strand_id
1 'polypeptide(L)'
;VEDLRAGAPSRHCTVLFGAATEADRFVESLAGDPARLVEQNGPRVLFDVARNSDPTRLMATANEAGEVRSFLFEPPGLEELFLDLVEASGRETAVEELA
;
A
#
# COMPACT_ATOMS: atom_id res chain seq x y z
N VAL A 1 -6.11 13.70 14.93
CA VAL A 1 -6.04 13.42 13.47
C VAL A 1 -4.83 12.56 13.14
N GLU A 2 -3.63 12.91 13.59
CA GLU A 2 -2.43 12.05 13.48
C GLU A 2 -2.61 10.68 14.15
N ASP A 3 -3.26 10.63 15.30
CA ASP A 3 -3.54 9.39 16.05
C ASP A 3 -4.33 8.35 15.22
N LEU A 4 -5.31 8.83 14.44
CA LEU A 4 -6.15 7.98 13.58
C LEU A 4 -5.34 7.39 12.42
N ARG A 5 -4.49 8.20 11.78
CA ARG A 5 -3.61 7.73 10.69
C ARG A 5 -2.56 6.75 11.20
N ALA A 6 -1.98 7.02 12.37
CA ALA A 6 -0.99 6.13 12.99
C ALA A 6 -1.60 4.76 13.35
N GLY A 7 -2.88 4.71 13.70
CA GLY A 7 -3.65 3.50 14.00
C GLY A 7 -4.14 2.71 12.78
N ALA A 8 -4.05 3.27 11.56
CA ALA A 8 -4.54 2.61 10.35
C ALA A 8 -3.92 1.21 10.15
N PRO A 9 -4.71 0.19 9.76
CA PRO A 9 -4.27 -1.21 9.67
C PRO A 9 -3.30 -1.45 8.50
N SER A 10 -3.24 -0.53 7.54
CA SER A 10 -2.34 -0.57 6.39
C SER A 10 -1.44 0.66 6.28
N ARG A 11 -0.50 0.57 5.35
CA ARG A 11 0.46 1.60 4.96
C ARG A 11 0.57 1.62 3.45
N HIS A 12 0.71 2.82 2.90
CA HIS A 12 1.03 3.04 1.51
C HIS A 12 2.54 3.05 1.32
N CYS A 13 3.02 2.10 0.53
CA CYS A 13 4.40 2.00 0.09
C CYS A 13 4.48 2.50 -1.36
N THR A 14 5.00 3.70 -1.57
CA THR A 14 5.27 4.24 -2.91
C THR A 14 6.75 4.10 -3.22
N VAL A 15 7.07 3.49 -4.36
CA VAL A 15 8.44 3.39 -4.85
C VAL A 15 8.53 3.99 -6.25
N LEU A 16 9.53 4.85 -6.46
CA LEU A 16 9.87 5.39 -7.77
C LEU A 16 11.22 4.84 -8.19
N PHE A 17 11.25 4.18 -9.33
CA PHE A 17 12.44 3.60 -9.93
C PHE A 17 13.07 4.51 -11.00
N GLY A 18 14.27 4.14 -11.45
CA GLY A 18 14.94 4.78 -12.59
C GLY A 18 14.24 4.48 -13.93
N ALA A 19 13.66 3.28 -14.05
CA ALA A 19 12.99 2.79 -15.25
C ALA A 19 11.75 1.93 -14.90
N ALA A 20 10.81 1.84 -15.84
CA ALA A 20 9.61 1.02 -15.69
C ALA A 20 9.91 -0.48 -15.53
N THR A 21 10.95 -1.00 -16.19
CA THR A 21 11.33 -2.42 -16.09
C THR A 21 11.82 -2.83 -14.70
N GLU A 22 12.32 -1.89 -13.90
CA GLU A 22 12.71 -2.13 -12.51
C GLU A 22 11.47 -2.19 -11.61
N ALA A 23 10.48 -1.32 -11.87
CA ALA A 23 9.17 -1.39 -11.23
C ALA A 23 8.47 -2.71 -11.51
N ASP A 24 8.49 -3.21 -12.76
CA ASP A 24 7.93 -4.51 -13.12
C ASP A 24 8.58 -5.65 -12.31
N ARG A 25 9.92 -5.70 -12.26
CA ARG A 25 10.65 -6.71 -11.46
C ARG A 25 10.29 -6.66 -9.98
N PHE A 26 10.13 -5.45 -9.43
CA PHE A 26 9.75 -5.29 -8.04
C PHE A 26 8.34 -5.83 -7.78
N VAL A 27 7.38 -5.53 -8.65
CA VAL A 27 6.02 -6.07 -8.58
C VAL A 27 6.03 -7.60 -8.64
N GLU A 28 6.82 -8.18 -9.55
CA GLU A 28 6.98 -9.64 -9.64
C GLU A 28 7.64 -10.24 -8.39
N SER A 29 8.62 -9.55 -7.80
CA SER A 29 9.29 -10.01 -6.56
C SER A 29 8.36 -10.05 -5.35
N LEU A 30 7.32 -9.23 -5.35
CA LEU A 30 6.29 -9.18 -4.31
C LEU A 30 5.09 -10.08 -4.60
N ALA A 31 5.05 -10.76 -5.76
CA ALA A 31 3.97 -11.67 -6.11
C ALA A 31 3.98 -12.90 -5.17
N GLY A 32 3.20 -12.82 -4.08
CA GLY A 32 3.13 -13.83 -3.02
C GLY A 32 3.24 -13.26 -1.60
N ASP A 33 3.65 -12.00 -1.45
CA ASP A 33 3.56 -11.26 -0.19
C ASP A 33 2.12 -10.74 0.01
N PRO A 34 1.64 -10.49 1.24
CA PRO A 34 0.33 -9.85 1.47
C PRO A 34 0.23 -8.42 0.91
N ALA A 35 1.29 -7.88 0.31
CA ALA A 35 1.28 -6.59 -0.38
C ALA A 35 0.31 -6.61 -1.58
N ARG A 36 -0.64 -5.68 -1.58
CA ARG A 36 -1.58 -5.49 -2.69
C ARG A 36 -1.10 -4.33 -3.57
N LEU A 37 -0.87 -4.60 -4.85
CA LEU A 37 -0.63 -3.53 -5.82
C LEU A 37 -1.90 -2.67 -5.97
N VAL A 38 -1.78 -1.37 -5.69
CA VAL A 38 -2.86 -0.39 -5.83
C VAL A 38 -2.76 0.31 -7.18
N GLU A 39 -1.54 0.72 -7.56
CA GLU A 39 -1.30 1.48 -8.78
C GLU A 39 0.10 1.20 -9.33
N GLN A 40 0.21 1.13 -10.66
CA GLN A 40 1.49 1.11 -11.37
C GLN A 40 1.41 2.08 -12.55
N ASN A 41 2.31 3.07 -12.55
CA ASN A 41 2.40 4.14 -13.54
C ASN A 41 3.86 4.29 -14.01
N GLY A 42 4.26 3.46 -14.98
CA GLY A 42 5.63 3.43 -15.50
C GLY A 42 6.63 3.08 -14.38
N PRO A 43 7.61 3.94 -14.06
CA PRO A 43 8.59 3.67 -13.01
C PRO A 43 8.04 3.85 -11.58
N ARG A 44 6.81 4.34 -11.40
CA ARG A 44 6.20 4.54 -10.08
C ARG A 44 5.23 3.41 -9.77
N VAL A 45 5.35 2.83 -8.58
CA VAL A 45 4.42 1.83 -8.04
C VAL A 45 3.92 2.24 -6.67
N LEU A 46 2.68 1.90 -6.37
CA LEU A 46 2.03 2.08 -5.08
C LEU A 46 1.45 0.74 -4.61
N PHE A 47 1.84 0.33 -3.42
CA PHE A 47 1.32 -0.85 -2.74
C PHE A 47 0.61 -0.46 -1.45
N ASP A 48 -0.48 -1.16 -1.17
CA ASP A 48 -1.05 -1.25 0.18
C ASP A 48 -0.43 -2.47 0.87
N VAL A 49 0.19 -2.22 2.03
CA VAL A 49 0.86 -3.25 2.83
C VAL A 49 0.39 -3.17 4.28
N ALA A 50 0.55 -4.27 5.02
CA ALA A 50 0.18 -4.31 6.43
C ALA A 50 0.96 -3.25 7.24
N ARG A 51 0.33 -2.69 8.28
CA ARG A 51 0.94 -1.69 9.17
C ARG A 51 2.27 -2.15 9.78
N ASN A 52 2.40 -3.44 10.04
CA ASN A 52 3.57 -4.06 10.66
C ASN A 52 4.61 -4.56 9.62
N SER A 53 4.41 -4.29 8.33
CA SER A 53 5.42 -4.56 7.31
C SER A 53 6.70 -3.79 7.60
N ASP A 54 7.83 -4.44 7.37
CA ASP A 54 9.15 -3.85 7.61
C ASP A 54 9.57 -2.96 6.41
N PRO A 55 9.61 -1.62 6.57
CA PRO A 55 9.99 -0.73 5.48
C PRO A 55 11.45 -0.91 5.05
N THR A 56 12.35 -1.33 5.94
CA THR A 56 13.75 -1.61 5.60
C THR A 56 13.85 -2.82 4.69
N ARG A 57 13.05 -3.87 4.96
CA ARG A 57 12.98 -5.04 4.07
C ARG A 57 12.39 -4.69 2.71
N LEU A 58 11.31 -3.91 2.68
CA LEU A 58 10.68 -3.45 1.42
C LEU A 58 11.65 -2.60 0.57
N MET A 59 12.37 -1.68 1.21
CA MET A 59 13.41 -0.87 0.58
C MET A 59 14.56 -1.75 0.05
N ALA A 60 14.99 -2.77 0.79
CA ALA A 60 16.02 -3.70 0.34
C ALA A 60 15.58 -4.46 -0.91
N THR A 61 14.37 -5.04 -0.90
CA THR A 61 13.79 -5.73 -2.06
C THR A 61 13.63 -4.80 -3.27
N ALA A 62 13.25 -3.54 -3.05
CA ALA A 62 13.22 -2.55 -4.13
C ALA A 62 14.61 -2.30 -4.73
N ASN A 63 15.65 -2.16 -3.90
CA ASN A 63 17.02 -1.98 -4.38
C ASN A 63 17.57 -3.23 -5.11
N GLU A 64 17.09 -4.42 -4.78
CA GLU A 64 17.43 -5.64 -5.53
C GLU A 64 16.81 -5.62 -6.94
N ALA A 65 15.66 -4.95 -7.11
CA ALA A 65 14.97 -4.85 -8.40
C ALA A 65 15.56 -3.77 -9.33
N GLY A 66 16.17 -2.71 -8.78
CA GLY A 66 16.82 -1.64 -9.55
C GLY A 66 17.13 -0.36 -8.76
N GLU A 67 17.42 0.74 -9.49
CA GLU A 67 17.72 2.05 -8.90
C GLU A 67 16.46 2.68 -8.30
N VAL A 68 16.39 2.74 -6.97
CA VAL A 68 15.32 3.45 -6.25
C VAL A 68 15.63 4.95 -6.16
N ARG A 69 14.79 5.77 -6.76
CA ARG A 69 14.88 7.24 -6.73
C ARG A 69 14.09 7.87 -5.59
N SER A 70 12.99 7.24 -5.19
CA SER A 70 12.17 7.67 -4.07
C SER A 70 11.48 6.47 -3.42
N PHE A 71 11.37 6.51 -2.10
CA PHE A 71 10.68 5.52 -1.29
C PHE A 71 9.88 6.25 -0.21
N LEU A 72 8.58 6.02 -0.17
CA LEU A 72 7.67 6.58 0.83
C LEU A 72 6.89 5.44 1.48
N PHE A 73 6.82 5.47 2.80
CA PHE A 73 6.07 4.52 3.61
C PHE A 73 5.24 5.29 4.63
N GLU A 74 3.98 5.50 4.31
CA GLU A 74 3.13 6.42 5.05
C GLU A 74 1.75 5.81 5.35
N PRO A 75 1.07 6.26 6.42
CA PRO A 75 -0.31 5.89 6.63
C PRO A 75 -1.20 6.45 5.51
N PRO A 76 -2.30 5.75 5.17
CA PRO A 76 -3.28 6.23 4.20
C PRO A 76 -3.82 7.62 4.57
N GLY A 77 -4.37 8.29 3.56
CA GLY A 77 -5.02 9.59 3.72
C GLY A 77 -6.24 9.51 4.63
N LEU A 78 -6.64 10.64 5.20
CA LEU A 78 -7.87 10.71 6.01
C LEU A 78 -9.13 10.44 5.18
N GLU A 79 -9.13 10.88 3.92
CA GLU A 79 -10.24 10.65 3.00
C GLU A 79 -10.39 9.16 2.68
N GLU A 80 -9.28 8.46 2.47
CA GLU A 80 -9.26 7.01 2.24
C GLU A 80 -9.75 6.25 3.47
N LEU A 81 -9.25 6.61 4.67
CA LEU A 81 -9.75 6.04 5.92
C LEU A 81 -11.24 6.30 6.15
N PHE A 82 -11.73 7.46 5.74
CA PHE A 82 -13.16 7.78 5.83
C PHE A 82 -13.99 6.93 4.86
N LEU A 83 -13.54 6.76 3.63
CA LEU A 83 -14.19 5.90 2.64
C LEU A 83 -14.26 4.46 3.11
N ASP A 84 -13.14 3.90 3.60
CA ASP A 84 -13.08 2.54 4.16
C ASP A 84 -14.08 2.36 5.32
N LEU A 85 -14.17 3.34 6.23
CA LEU A 85 -15.11 3.30 7.36
C LEU A 85 -16.57 3.36 6.90
N VAL A 86 -16.89 4.20 5.91
CA VAL A 86 -18.24 4.31 5.35
C VAL A 86 -18.63 3.04 4.60
N GLU A 87 -17.72 2.46 3.80
CA GLU A 87 -17.96 1.19 3.10
C GLU A 87 -18.08 -0.01 4.05
N ALA A 88 -17.36 0.01 5.18
CA ALA A 88 -17.51 -0.99 6.24
C ALA A 88 -18.87 -0.84 6.95
N SER A 89 -19.24 0.38 7.33
CA SER A 89 -20.51 0.66 8.03
C SER A 89 -21.73 0.35 7.16
N GLY A 90 -21.69 0.63 5.86
CA GLY A 90 -22.78 0.28 4.93
C GLY A 90 -22.94 -1.23 4.71
N ARG A 91 -21.87 -2.02 4.87
CA ARG A 91 -21.93 -3.49 4.84
C ARG A 91 -22.58 -4.07 6.09
N GLU A 92 -22.39 -3.46 7.25
CA GLU A 92 -22.94 -3.95 8.52
C GLU A 92 -24.47 -3.83 8.58
N THR A 93 -25.02 -2.72 8.05
CA THR A 93 -26.49 -2.51 7.97
C THR A 93 -27.18 -3.48 7.01
N ALA A 94 -26.52 -3.85 5.90
CA ALA A 94 -27.07 -4.80 4.93
C ALA A 94 -27.18 -6.24 5.45
N VAL A 95 -26.37 -6.62 6.45
CA VAL A 95 -26.42 -7.95 7.08
C VAL A 95 -27.58 -8.04 8.08
N GLU A 96 -27.94 -6.95 8.75
CA GLU A 96 -29.09 -6.90 9.66
C GLU A 96 -30.45 -6.93 8.94
N GLU A 97 -30.57 -6.42 7.71
CA GLU A 97 -31.83 -6.50 6.95
C GLU A 97 -32.10 -7.87 6.29
N LEU A 98 -31.13 -8.78 6.32
CA LEU A 98 -31.21 -10.12 5.72
C LEU A 98 -31.31 -11.26 6.75
N ALA A 99 -31.41 -10.95 8.05
CA ALA A 99 -31.50 -11.91 9.16
C ALA A 99 -32.90 -11.94 9.79
#